data_AF-A0A933Y003-F1
#
_entry.id   AF-A0A933Y003-F1
#
_cell.length_a   1.000
_cell.length_b   1.000
_cell.length_c   1.000
_cell.angle_alpha   90.00
_cell.angle_beta   90.00
_cell.angle_gamma   90.00
#
_symmetry.space_group_name_H-M   'P 1'
#
loop_
_entity.id
_entity.type
_entity.pdbx_description
1 polymer ?
#
loop_
_entity_poly.entity_id
_entity_poly.type
_entity_poly.pdbx_seq_one_letter_code
_entity_poly.pdbx_strand_id
1 'polypeptide(L)'
;MRNSRWLLTSFAAFAVLAAAGTAWMKAGATEPAASSTAAASGVRGLLFAQPFVLDQSYSHTWRAEQPSVRAGWLLVLDVAPEVVVPQQGYEPVLFVGDQTAERINHGDGSGHLVVIVPSELDHERGEPALDLLAGPIWFGTPRLPEQLDAKGLAEELVAARRAGIKPFAAAKVVEAKQRGGGFIALKDRTELERYAATLVTTWAPDEYDLAQGLLQPLLK
;
A
#
# COMPACT_ATOMS: atom_id res chain seq x y z
N MET A 1 58.38 83.16 -13.89
CA MET A 1 57.55 84.38 -14.06
C MET A 1 56.44 84.06 -15.04
N ARG A 2 55.17 84.39 -14.71
CA ARG A 2 54.03 84.52 -15.65
C ARG A 2 53.58 83.19 -16.30
N ASN A 3 52.31 82.82 -16.48
CA ASN A 3 51.08 83.59 -16.58
C ASN A 3 49.85 82.70 -16.34
N SER A 4 48.81 83.34 -15.79
CA SER A 4 47.41 82.94 -15.77
C SER A 4 46.81 82.61 -17.15
N ARG A 5 45.88 81.65 -17.20
CA ARG A 5 44.66 81.74 -18.05
C ARG A 5 43.45 81.24 -17.27
N TRP A 6 42.46 82.12 -17.19
CA TRP A 6 41.09 81.89 -16.76
C TRP A 6 40.26 81.29 -17.91
N LEU A 7 39.27 80.44 -17.58
CA LEU A 7 37.82 80.67 -17.77
C LEU A 7 37.04 79.34 -17.78
N LEU A 8 36.05 79.27 -16.87
CA LEU A 8 34.67 78.75 -17.02
C LEU A 8 34.51 77.30 -17.57
N THR A 9 33.67 76.41 -17.04
CA THR A 9 32.29 76.57 -16.59
C THR A 9 31.79 75.22 -16.03
N SER A 10 30.79 75.31 -15.15
CA SER A 10 29.70 74.32 -14.98
C SER A 10 29.89 73.10 -14.07
N PHE A 11 29.24 73.25 -12.91
CA PHE A 11 28.58 72.29 -12.04
C PHE A 11 27.89 71.11 -12.76
N ALA A 12 27.98 69.94 -12.11
CA ALA A 12 26.90 69.01 -11.70
C ALA A 12 27.47 67.58 -11.67
N ALA A 13 27.91 67.07 -10.52
CA ALA A 13 27.10 66.27 -9.60
C ALA A 13 26.31 65.15 -10.30
N PHE A 14 26.78 63.90 -10.22
CA PHE A 14 26.11 62.86 -9.43
C PHE A 14 26.89 61.53 -9.43
N ALA A 15 27.03 60.99 -8.22
CA ALA A 15 27.06 59.59 -7.82
C ALA A 15 27.99 58.59 -8.55
N VAL A 16 29.03 58.24 -7.78
CA VAL A 16 29.69 56.93 -7.71
C VAL A 16 28.68 55.80 -7.53
N LEU A 17 28.86 54.69 -8.27
CA LEU A 17 28.79 53.28 -7.81
C LEU A 17 29.09 52.39 -9.04
N ALA A 18 30.33 51.96 -9.21
CA ALA A 18 30.93 50.75 -8.64
C ALA A 18 30.47 49.45 -9.34
N ALA A 19 31.40 48.94 -10.16
CA ALA A 19 31.68 47.55 -10.49
C ALA A 19 30.48 46.61 -10.77
N ALA A 20 30.21 46.40 -12.07
CA ALA A 20 29.54 45.21 -12.56
C ALA A 20 30.44 43.98 -12.33
N GLY A 21 30.31 43.37 -11.15
CA GLY A 21 30.84 42.05 -10.84
C GLY A 21 29.90 40.97 -11.36
N THR A 22 30.46 40.05 -12.12
CA THR A 22 29.88 38.80 -12.61
C THR A 22 29.19 37.99 -11.50
N ALA A 23 27.89 37.73 -11.64
CA ALA A 23 27.18 36.72 -10.86
C ALA A 23 26.44 35.75 -11.80
N TRP A 24 27.15 34.71 -12.22
CA TRP A 24 26.54 33.44 -12.60
C TRP A 24 26.28 32.62 -11.32
N MET A 25 25.25 31.78 -11.36
CA MET A 25 24.85 30.76 -10.37
C MET A 25 24.02 31.24 -9.16
N LYS A 26 22.70 31.12 -9.29
CA LYS A 26 21.96 29.96 -8.75
C LYS A 26 20.50 30.13 -9.17
N ALA A 27 20.14 29.50 -10.29
CA ALA A 27 18.76 29.10 -10.49
C ALA A 27 18.45 28.13 -9.34
N GLY A 28 17.77 28.64 -8.31
CA GLY A 28 17.10 27.79 -7.34
C GLY A 28 16.02 27.06 -8.12
N ALA A 29 16.37 25.89 -8.65
CA ALA A 29 15.39 24.86 -8.86
C ALA A 29 14.80 24.59 -7.48
N THR A 30 13.64 25.20 -7.20
CA THR A 30 12.75 24.70 -6.16
C THR A 30 12.34 23.32 -6.65
N GLU A 31 13.14 22.33 -6.29
CA GLU A 31 12.76 20.93 -6.34
C GLU A 31 11.42 20.86 -5.60
N PRO A 32 10.31 20.50 -6.26
CA PRO A 32 9.06 20.37 -5.56
C PRO A 32 9.28 19.28 -4.52
N ALA A 33 9.26 19.67 -3.23
CA ALA A 33 9.29 18.73 -2.14
C ALA A 33 8.17 17.72 -2.38
N ALA A 34 8.54 16.48 -2.66
CA ALA A 34 7.61 15.38 -2.75
C ALA A 34 6.86 15.31 -1.42
N SER A 35 5.61 15.77 -1.40
CA SER A 35 4.70 15.54 -0.28
C SER A 35 4.25 14.09 -0.36
N SER A 36 5.10 13.15 0.06
CA SER A 36 4.75 11.73 0.19
C SER A 36 4.46 11.37 1.65
N THR A 37 3.49 12.04 2.24
CA THR A 37 2.71 11.46 3.34
C THR A 37 1.34 11.17 2.79
N ALA A 38 1.24 10.14 1.94
CA ALA A 38 -0.05 9.50 1.71
C ALA A 38 -0.50 8.97 3.07
N ALA A 39 -1.45 9.66 3.70
CA ALA A 39 -2.02 9.22 4.96
C ALA A 39 -2.66 7.83 4.76
N ALA A 40 -2.59 6.99 5.79
CA ALA A 40 -3.21 5.67 5.78
C ALA A 40 -4.66 5.76 5.27
N SER A 41 -5.00 4.96 4.25
CA SER A 41 -6.32 4.98 3.62
C SER A 41 -7.09 3.70 3.95
N GLY A 42 -8.28 3.86 4.52
CA GLY A 42 -9.17 2.73 4.78
C GLY A 42 -9.67 2.09 3.48
N VAL A 43 -9.92 0.79 3.53
CA VAL A 43 -10.64 0.05 2.48
C VAL A 43 -12.14 0.40 2.54
N ARG A 44 -12.82 0.52 1.39
CA ARG A 44 -14.23 0.95 1.32
C ARG A 44 -15.20 -0.12 1.81
N GLY A 45 -14.87 -1.39 1.56
CA GLY A 45 -15.72 -2.52 1.94
C GLY A 45 -15.00 -3.85 2.05
N LEU A 46 -15.60 -4.74 2.83
CA LEU A 46 -15.26 -6.15 2.92
C LEU A 46 -16.44 -6.92 2.30
N LEU A 47 -16.23 -7.56 1.16
CA LEU A 47 -17.29 -8.16 0.34
C LEU A 47 -17.39 -9.67 0.53
N PHE A 48 -16.26 -10.32 0.80
CA PHE A 48 -16.13 -11.77 0.96
C PHE A 48 -15.03 -12.04 1.98
N ALA A 49 -15.27 -13.01 2.87
CA ALA A 49 -14.28 -13.45 3.84
C ALA A 49 -14.42 -14.95 4.08
N GLN A 50 -13.41 -15.72 3.66
CA GLN A 50 -13.42 -17.17 3.81
C GLN A 50 -12.18 -17.64 4.54
N PRO A 51 -12.31 -18.42 5.62
CA PRO A 51 -11.15 -18.96 6.30
C PRO A 51 -10.61 -20.18 5.55
N PHE A 52 -9.28 -20.34 5.53
CA PHE A 52 -8.62 -21.47 4.89
C PHE A 52 -7.57 -22.14 5.78
N VAL A 53 -7.27 -23.39 5.47
CA VAL A 53 -6.11 -24.16 5.97
C VAL A 53 -5.46 -24.90 4.82
N LEU A 54 -4.15 -25.04 4.91
CA LEU A 54 -3.32 -25.77 3.98
C LEU A 54 -2.81 -27.06 4.62
N ASP A 55 -2.70 -28.13 3.83
CA ASP A 55 -1.95 -29.32 4.24
C ASP A 55 -0.44 -29.02 4.28
N GLN A 56 0.03 -28.27 3.28
CA GLN A 56 1.42 -27.83 3.14
C GLN A 56 1.53 -26.32 3.34
N SER A 57 2.31 -25.90 4.33
CA SER A 57 2.59 -24.49 4.56
C SER A 57 3.44 -23.87 3.46
N TYR A 58 3.32 -22.57 3.25
CA TYR A 58 4.20 -21.78 2.36
C TYR A 58 4.88 -20.63 3.12
N SER A 59 5.87 -20.00 2.51
CA SER A 59 6.54 -18.82 3.07
C SER A 59 5.84 -17.54 2.64
N HIS A 60 5.39 -16.71 3.58
CA HIS A 60 4.74 -15.44 3.27
C HIS A 60 5.77 -14.33 3.05
N THR A 61 6.01 -13.96 1.81
CA THR A 61 7.07 -13.00 1.46
C THR A 61 6.74 -11.54 1.75
N TRP A 62 5.49 -11.24 2.12
CA TRP A 62 5.01 -9.87 2.38
C TRP A 62 5.30 -9.38 3.81
N ARG A 63 6.35 -9.92 4.43
CA ARG A 63 6.90 -9.53 5.74
C ARG A 63 8.38 -9.87 5.79
N ALA A 64 9.15 -9.09 6.54
CA ALA A 64 10.58 -9.32 6.75
C ALA A 64 10.88 -10.68 7.39
N GLU A 65 10.02 -11.14 8.31
CA GLU A 65 10.23 -12.43 8.99
C GLU A 65 9.92 -13.64 8.12
N GLN A 66 9.20 -13.44 7.00
CA GLN A 66 8.72 -14.48 6.12
C GLN A 66 8.08 -15.68 6.86
N PRO A 67 6.99 -15.46 7.63
CA PRO A 67 6.42 -16.51 8.46
C PRO A 67 5.90 -17.67 7.60
N SER A 68 5.95 -18.87 8.17
CA SER A 68 5.35 -20.06 7.57
C SER A 68 3.84 -20.01 7.74
N VAL A 69 3.10 -20.04 6.63
CA VAL A 69 1.64 -19.88 6.61
C VAL A 69 0.98 -21.20 6.30
N ARG A 70 0.11 -21.62 7.23
CA ARG A 70 -0.74 -22.79 7.07
C ARG A 70 -2.23 -22.45 7.12
N ALA A 71 -2.62 -21.33 7.70
CA ALA A 71 -4.00 -20.91 7.79
C ALA A 71 -4.11 -19.39 7.59
N GLY A 72 -5.34 -18.92 7.39
CA GLY A 72 -5.58 -17.52 7.16
C GLY A 72 -6.98 -17.21 6.66
N TRP A 73 -7.10 -16.00 6.10
CA TRP A 73 -8.30 -15.54 5.42
C TRP A 73 -8.02 -15.29 3.95
N LEU A 74 -8.95 -15.70 3.11
CA LEU A 74 -9.07 -15.21 1.74
C LEU A 74 -10.17 -14.15 1.72
N LEU A 75 -9.83 -12.94 1.34
CA LEU A 75 -10.74 -11.79 1.36
C LEU A 75 -10.96 -11.23 -0.04
N VAL A 76 -12.15 -10.68 -0.27
CA VAL A 76 -12.40 -9.75 -1.38
C VAL A 76 -12.78 -8.40 -0.79
N LEU A 77 -12.03 -7.38 -1.20
CA LEU A 77 -12.12 -6.02 -0.69
C LEU A 77 -12.62 -5.08 -1.78
N ASP A 78 -13.46 -4.13 -1.39
CA ASP A 78 -13.80 -2.96 -2.21
C ASP A 78 -12.82 -1.83 -1.91
N VAL A 79 -12.05 -1.42 -2.92
CA VAL A 79 -10.95 -0.46 -2.81
C VAL A 79 -11.13 0.70 -3.79
N ALA A 80 -10.61 1.87 -3.42
CA ALA A 80 -10.52 2.98 -4.36
C ALA A 80 -9.35 2.69 -5.34
N PRO A 81 -9.57 2.70 -6.67
CA PRO A 81 -8.51 2.36 -7.63
C PRO A 81 -7.22 3.17 -7.44
N GLU A 82 -7.34 4.44 -7.07
CA GLU A 82 -6.22 5.35 -6.86
C GLU A 82 -5.28 4.96 -5.69
N VAL A 83 -5.75 4.12 -4.75
CA VAL A 83 -4.94 3.70 -3.59
C VAL A 83 -4.19 2.38 -3.80
N VAL A 84 -4.46 1.66 -4.90
CA VAL A 84 -3.84 0.35 -5.18
C VAL A 84 -2.74 0.41 -6.23
N VAL A 85 -2.60 1.55 -6.92
CA VAL A 85 -1.56 1.76 -7.93
C VAL A 85 -0.21 2.04 -7.25
N PRO A 86 0.88 1.39 -7.69
CA PRO A 86 2.23 1.69 -7.21
C PRO A 86 2.59 3.18 -7.38
N GLN A 87 3.23 3.76 -6.37
CA GLN A 87 3.72 5.15 -6.40
C GLN A 87 5.23 5.17 -6.26
N GLN A 88 5.93 5.80 -7.20
CA GLN A 88 7.39 5.96 -7.17
C GLN A 88 8.17 4.63 -7.01
N GLY A 89 7.63 3.54 -7.56
CA GLY A 89 8.25 2.21 -7.48
C GLY A 89 7.97 1.45 -6.18
N TYR A 90 7.21 2.02 -5.25
CA TYR A 90 6.72 1.33 -4.06
C TYR A 90 5.26 0.92 -4.23
N GLU A 91 4.94 -0.28 -3.72
CA GLU A 91 3.57 -0.76 -3.66
C GLU A 91 2.90 -0.32 -2.34
N PRO A 92 1.61 0.06 -2.36
CA PRO A 92 0.83 0.25 -1.16
C PRO A 92 0.70 -1.07 -0.40
N VAL A 93 1.25 -1.13 0.82
CA VAL A 93 1.13 -2.31 1.69
C VAL A 93 -0.25 -2.31 2.33
N LEU A 94 -0.98 -3.42 2.14
CA LEU A 94 -2.29 -3.64 2.75
C LEU A 94 -2.14 -4.35 4.09
N PHE A 95 -2.79 -3.82 5.10
CA PHE A 95 -2.81 -4.35 6.47
C PHE A 95 -4.21 -4.80 6.86
N VAL A 96 -4.27 -5.86 7.67
CA VAL A 96 -5.50 -6.41 8.24
C VAL A 96 -5.22 -6.74 9.71
N GLY A 97 -5.72 -5.90 10.61
CA GLY A 97 -5.40 -6.02 12.03
C GLY A 97 -3.89 -5.94 12.29
N ASP A 98 -3.29 -7.04 12.72
CA ASP A 98 -1.87 -7.17 13.02
C ASP A 98 -1.09 -7.97 11.95
N GLN A 99 -1.64 -8.08 10.73
CA GLN A 99 -1.04 -8.82 9.61
C GLN A 99 -0.91 -7.96 8.36
N THR A 100 -0.02 -8.38 7.45
CA THR A 100 0.00 -7.90 6.07
C THR A 100 -0.82 -8.83 5.19
N ALA A 101 -1.49 -8.26 4.20
CA ALA A 101 -2.23 -9.00 3.20
C ALA A 101 -1.42 -9.07 1.91
N GLU A 102 -1.29 -10.27 1.36
CA GLU A 102 -0.72 -10.50 0.05
C GLU A 102 -1.77 -10.32 -1.03
N ARG A 103 -1.45 -9.53 -2.06
CA ARG A 103 -2.34 -9.22 -3.18
C ARG A 103 -2.26 -10.30 -4.26
N ILE A 104 -3.42 -10.79 -4.70
CA ILE A 104 -3.51 -11.75 -5.81
C ILE A 104 -3.69 -11.04 -7.15
N ASN A 105 -4.42 -9.93 -7.15
CA ASN A 105 -4.65 -9.09 -8.32
C ASN A 105 -4.29 -7.61 -8.02
N HIS A 106 -4.41 -6.75 -9.03
CA HIS A 106 -4.09 -5.33 -8.92
C HIS A 106 -5.26 -4.52 -8.34
N GLY A 107 -6.48 -4.75 -8.81
CA GLY A 107 -7.69 -4.06 -8.35
C GLY A 107 -7.84 -2.61 -8.84
N ASP A 108 -7.02 -2.14 -9.77
CA ASP A 108 -7.01 -0.77 -10.30
C ASP A 108 -8.01 -0.54 -11.44
N GLY A 109 -8.56 -1.60 -12.05
CA GLY A 109 -9.66 -1.48 -13.01
C GLY A 109 -11.05 -1.70 -12.39
N SER A 110 -11.27 -2.80 -11.66
CA SER A 110 -12.56 -3.13 -11.04
C SER A 110 -12.83 -2.44 -9.70
N GLY A 111 -11.79 -1.98 -9.01
CA GLY A 111 -11.90 -1.56 -7.61
C GLY A 111 -12.12 -2.73 -6.64
N HIS A 112 -11.86 -3.97 -7.07
CA HIS A 112 -11.94 -5.15 -6.23
C HIS A 112 -10.57 -5.80 -6.07
N LEU A 113 -10.20 -6.10 -4.83
CA LEU A 113 -8.92 -6.70 -4.49
C LEU A 113 -9.12 -8.03 -3.77
N VAL A 114 -8.58 -9.10 -4.35
CA VAL A 114 -8.52 -10.44 -3.77
C VAL A 114 -7.19 -10.59 -3.05
N VAL A 115 -7.24 -10.94 -1.77
CA VAL A 115 -6.04 -10.98 -0.92
C VAL A 115 -6.01 -12.18 0.00
N ILE A 116 -4.79 -12.64 0.30
CA ILE A 116 -4.51 -13.68 1.29
C ILE A 116 -3.94 -13.02 2.53
N VAL A 117 -4.54 -13.32 3.69
CA VAL A 117 -4.12 -12.78 4.98
C VAL A 117 -3.69 -13.95 5.87
N PRO A 118 -2.39 -14.08 6.17
CA PRO A 118 -1.91 -15.10 7.09
C PRO A 118 -2.56 -14.97 8.46
N SER A 119 -2.86 -16.09 9.10
CA SER A 119 -3.21 -16.12 10.51
C SER A 119 -2.98 -17.52 11.06
N GLU A 120 -2.48 -17.61 12.28
CA GLU A 120 -2.48 -18.88 13.00
C GLU A 120 -3.90 -19.41 13.17
N LEU A 121 -4.03 -20.73 13.29
CA LEU A 121 -5.29 -21.36 13.63
C LEU A 121 -5.51 -21.26 15.14
N ASP A 122 -6.67 -20.77 15.55
CA ASP A 122 -7.12 -20.89 16.92
C ASP A 122 -7.62 -22.32 17.15
N HIS A 123 -6.91 -23.09 17.97
CA HIS A 123 -7.24 -24.49 18.22
C HIS A 123 -8.55 -24.72 18.99
N GLU A 124 -9.04 -23.71 19.72
CA GLU A 124 -10.29 -23.80 20.46
C GLU A 124 -11.49 -23.47 19.55
N ARG A 125 -11.33 -22.47 18.68
CA ARG A 125 -12.39 -22.00 17.77
C ARG A 125 -12.41 -22.73 16.43
N GLY A 126 -11.31 -23.35 16.01
CA GLY A 126 -11.17 -23.92 14.68
C GLY A 126 -11.24 -22.88 13.56
N GLU A 127 -11.01 -21.60 13.89
CA GLU A 127 -11.02 -20.46 12.97
C GLU A 127 -9.63 -19.80 12.98
N PRO A 128 -9.28 -18.98 11.97
CA PRO A 128 -8.07 -18.17 12.05
C PRO A 128 -8.14 -17.22 13.25
N ALA A 129 -7.05 -17.13 14.02
CA ALA A 129 -6.94 -16.30 15.22
C ALA A 129 -7.14 -14.80 14.96
N LEU A 130 -6.84 -14.33 13.74
CA LEU A 130 -7.11 -12.96 13.30
C LEU A 130 -8.61 -12.69 13.29
N ASP A 131 -9.04 -11.79 14.20
CA ASP A 131 -10.42 -11.35 14.30
C ASP A 131 -10.72 -10.13 13.43
N LEU A 132 -11.47 -10.38 12.34
CA LEU A 132 -11.93 -9.34 11.41
C LEU A 132 -12.89 -8.32 12.03
N LEU A 133 -13.45 -8.58 13.23
CA LEU A 133 -14.28 -7.62 13.97
C LEU A 133 -13.44 -6.62 14.77
N ALA A 134 -12.21 -6.98 15.13
CA ALA A 134 -11.36 -6.19 16.01
C ALA A 134 -10.31 -5.35 15.25
N GLY A 135 -9.84 -5.85 14.12
CA GLY A 135 -8.80 -5.21 13.30
C GLY A 135 -9.34 -4.27 12.22
N PRO A 136 -8.74 -3.09 12.01
CA PRO A 136 -8.99 -2.31 10.80
C PRO A 136 -8.37 -2.98 9.56
N ILE A 137 -8.85 -2.58 8.37
CA ILE A 137 -8.26 -2.95 7.08
C ILE A 137 -7.89 -1.66 6.33
N TRP A 138 -6.61 -1.49 5.99
CA TRP A 138 -6.12 -0.22 5.43
C TRP A 138 -4.84 -0.38 4.59
N PHE A 139 -4.64 0.55 3.68
CA PHE A 139 -3.34 0.76 3.02
C PHE A 139 -2.49 1.68 3.88
N GLY A 140 -1.33 1.19 4.30
CA GLY A 140 -0.37 1.96 5.09
C GLY A 140 0.62 2.73 4.21
N THR A 141 1.75 3.10 4.79
CA THR A 141 2.80 3.84 4.08
C THR A 141 3.39 3.00 2.92
N PRO A 142 3.49 3.54 1.68
CA PRO A 142 4.09 2.81 0.57
C PRO A 142 5.55 2.42 0.88
N ARG A 143 5.84 1.12 0.74
CA ARG A 143 7.18 0.54 0.94
C ARG A 143 7.23 -0.87 0.36
N LEU A 144 8.42 -1.45 0.36
CA LEU A 144 8.59 -2.87 0.05
C LEU A 144 8.05 -3.74 1.21
N PRO A 145 7.05 -4.62 0.99
CA PRO A 145 6.48 -5.47 2.04
C PRO A 145 7.51 -6.31 2.80
N GLU A 146 8.54 -6.81 2.11
CA GLU A 146 9.63 -7.61 2.68
C GLU A 146 10.54 -6.83 3.64
N GLN A 147 10.41 -5.50 3.70
CA GLN A 147 11.10 -4.67 4.69
C GLN A 147 10.30 -4.45 5.98
N LEU A 148 9.06 -4.93 6.02
CA LEU A 148 8.15 -4.71 7.14
C LEU A 148 8.27 -5.83 8.16
N ASP A 149 8.81 -5.49 9.34
CA ASP A 149 8.85 -6.39 10.50
C ASP A 149 7.65 -6.17 11.43
N ALA A 150 7.55 -6.99 12.48
CA ALA A 150 6.49 -6.92 13.48
C ALA A 150 6.43 -5.56 14.19
N LYS A 151 7.58 -4.89 14.36
CA LYS A 151 7.64 -3.57 14.97
C LYS A 151 7.04 -2.51 14.05
N GLY A 152 7.44 -2.49 12.77
CA GLY A 152 6.89 -1.61 11.76
C GLY A 152 5.39 -1.82 11.57
N LEU A 153 4.93 -3.07 11.65
CA LEU A 153 3.50 -3.38 11.61
C LEU A 153 2.74 -2.76 12.78
N ALA A 154 3.26 -2.89 14.00
CA ALA A 154 2.65 -2.29 15.19
C ALA A 154 2.62 -0.75 15.09
N GLU A 155 3.67 -0.14 14.54
CA GLU A 155 3.72 1.32 14.29
C GLU A 155 2.65 1.76 13.28
N GLU A 156 2.47 1.02 12.18
CA GLU A 156 1.42 1.26 11.17
C GLU A 156 0.02 1.12 11.76
N LEU A 157 -0.22 0.10 12.60
CA LEU A 157 -1.52 -0.07 13.28
C LEU A 157 -1.83 1.10 14.22
N VAL A 158 -0.83 1.60 14.97
CA VAL A 158 -0.99 2.79 15.81
C VAL A 158 -1.27 4.03 14.95
N ALA A 159 -0.56 4.20 13.84
CA ALA A 159 -0.76 5.32 12.92
C ALA A 159 -2.17 5.30 12.31
N ALA A 160 -2.64 4.15 11.83
CA ALA A 160 -3.98 3.98 11.28
C ALA A 160 -5.08 4.32 12.30
N ARG A 161 -4.92 3.86 13.55
CA ARG A 161 -5.86 4.21 14.63
C ARG A 161 -5.87 5.70 14.94
N ARG A 162 -4.70 6.35 14.94
CA ARG A 162 -4.60 7.82 15.12
C ARG A 162 -5.23 8.59 13.95
N ALA A 163 -5.15 8.05 12.74
CA ALA A 163 -5.84 8.56 11.56
C ALA A 163 -7.36 8.30 11.58
N GLY A 164 -7.88 7.63 12.60
CA GLY A 164 -9.31 7.37 12.76
C GLY A 164 -9.83 6.21 11.93
N ILE A 165 -8.95 5.37 11.37
CA ILE A 165 -9.35 4.14 10.69
C ILE A 165 -9.92 3.17 11.72
N LYS A 166 -11.14 2.69 11.45
CA LYS A 166 -11.91 1.81 12.34
C LYS A 166 -12.10 0.43 11.70
N PRO A 167 -12.26 -0.63 12.52
CA PRO A 167 -12.77 -1.91 12.03
C PRO A 167 -14.12 -1.74 11.33
N PHE A 168 -14.45 -2.67 10.43
CA PHE A 168 -15.77 -2.69 9.82
C PHE A 168 -16.86 -2.98 10.86
N ALA A 169 -18.07 -2.47 10.60
CA ALA A 169 -19.23 -2.79 11.43
C ALA A 169 -19.49 -4.30 11.42
N ALA A 170 -19.91 -4.85 12.57
CA ALA A 170 -20.11 -6.30 12.73
C ALA A 170 -21.03 -6.91 11.66
N ALA A 171 -22.09 -6.21 11.27
CA ALA A 171 -23.00 -6.66 10.22
C ALA A 171 -22.28 -6.88 8.87
N LYS A 172 -21.35 -5.99 8.48
CA LYS A 172 -20.56 -6.15 7.25
C LYS A 172 -19.64 -7.37 7.31
N VAL A 173 -18.99 -7.58 8.46
CA VAL A 173 -18.09 -8.73 8.65
C VAL A 173 -18.89 -10.04 8.61
N VAL A 174 -20.06 -10.08 9.25
CA VAL A 174 -20.96 -11.24 9.20
C VAL A 174 -21.45 -11.51 7.77
N GLU A 175 -21.87 -10.49 7.02
CA GLU A 175 -22.28 -10.64 5.62
C GLU A 175 -21.14 -11.21 4.76
N ALA A 176 -19.93 -10.66 4.89
CA ALA A 176 -18.77 -11.13 4.14
C ALA A 176 -18.40 -12.58 4.49
N LYS A 177 -18.45 -12.96 5.77
CA LYS A 177 -18.25 -14.34 6.23
C LYS A 177 -19.33 -15.28 5.68
N GLN A 178 -20.59 -14.86 5.68
CA GLN A 178 -21.69 -15.65 5.11
C GLN A 178 -21.51 -15.87 3.61
N ARG A 179 -21.02 -14.86 2.88
CA ARG A 179 -20.73 -14.96 1.45
C ARG A 179 -19.50 -15.83 1.18
N GLY A 180 -18.50 -15.78 2.05
CA GLY A 180 -17.33 -16.66 2.03
C GLY A 180 -17.63 -18.11 2.35
N GLY A 181 -18.65 -18.34 3.18
CA GLY A 181 -19.03 -19.66 3.63
C GLY A 181 -18.09 -20.20 4.70
N GLY A 182 -18.10 -21.53 4.83
CA GLY A 182 -17.30 -22.23 5.82
C GLY A 182 -15.83 -22.33 5.46
N PHE A 183 -15.11 -22.95 6.37
CA PHE A 183 -13.69 -23.24 6.29
C PHE A 183 -13.36 -24.10 5.06
N ILE A 184 -12.34 -23.71 4.28
CA ILE A 184 -11.81 -24.53 3.17
C ILE A 184 -10.48 -25.16 3.52
N ALA A 185 -10.35 -26.44 3.20
CA ALA A 185 -9.09 -27.17 3.27
C ALA A 185 -8.53 -27.31 1.86
N LEU A 186 -7.26 -26.92 1.70
CA LEU A 186 -6.55 -26.95 0.43
C LEU A 186 -5.20 -27.65 0.65
N LYS A 187 -4.64 -28.22 -0.40
CA LYS A 187 -3.40 -28.97 -0.30
C LYS A 187 -2.20 -28.07 -0.05
N ASP A 188 -2.06 -27.01 -0.83
CA ASP A 188 -0.86 -26.18 -0.87
C ASP A 188 -1.17 -24.77 -1.41
N ARG A 189 -0.12 -23.95 -1.51
CA ARG A 189 -0.22 -22.58 -2.02
C ARG A 189 -0.81 -22.52 -3.44
N THR A 190 -0.48 -23.47 -4.31
CA THR A 190 -0.96 -23.48 -5.69
C THR A 190 -2.47 -23.69 -5.74
N GLU A 191 -3.03 -24.57 -4.91
CA GLU A 191 -4.49 -24.72 -4.80
C GLU A 191 -5.16 -23.46 -4.24
N LEU A 192 -4.54 -22.78 -3.27
CA LEU A 192 -5.03 -21.51 -2.74
C LEU A 192 -5.07 -20.40 -3.79
N GLU A 193 -4.01 -20.27 -4.59
CA GLU A 193 -3.96 -19.29 -5.69
C GLU A 193 -4.98 -19.59 -6.78
N ARG A 194 -5.19 -20.87 -7.12
CA ARG A 194 -6.23 -21.26 -8.08
C ARG A 194 -7.62 -20.95 -7.56
N TYR A 195 -7.88 -21.20 -6.27
CA TYR A 195 -9.14 -20.83 -5.66
C TYR A 195 -9.33 -19.31 -5.66
N ALA A 196 -8.30 -18.53 -5.30
CA ALA A 196 -8.31 -17.08 -5.38
C ALA A 196 -8.54 -16.57 -6.81
N ALA A 197 -8.00 -17.22 -7.83
CA ALA A 197 -8.22 -16.88 -9.24
C ALA A 197 -9.71 -17.00 -9.66
N THR A 198 -10.47 -17.92 -9.05
CA THR A 198 -11.93 -17.98 -9.25
C THR A 198 -12.64 -16.76 -8.68
N LEU A 199 -12.15 -16.22 -7.57
CA LEU A 199 -12.65 -14.97 -7.00
C LEU A 199 -12.28 -13.78 -7.89
N VAL A 200 -11.05 -13.73 -8.43
CA VAL A 200 -10.64 -12.69 -9.40
C VAL A 200 -11.58 -12.71 -10.61
N THR A 201 -11.85 -13.88 -11.19
CA THR A 201 -12.78 -14.01 -12.32
C THR A 201 -14.20 -13.51 -12.00
N THR A 202 -14.62 -13.64 -10.74
CA THR A 202 -15.96 -13.23 -10.29
C THR A 202 -16.05 -11.73 -9.99
N TRP A 203 -15.04 -11.17 -9.33
CA TRP A 203 -15.08 -9.82 -8.76
C TRP A 203 -14.28 -8.80 -9.57
N ALA A 204 -13.22 -9.22 -10.24
CA ALA A 204 -12.35 -8.40 -11.08
C ALA A 204 -12.25 -9.00 -12.50
N PRO A 205 -13.38 -9.06 -13.25
CA PRO A 205 -13.41 -9.71 -14.56
C PRO A 205 -12.55 -9.01 -15.64
N ASP A 206 -12.19 -7.76 -15.40
CA ASP A 206 -11.20 -7.00 -16.18
C ASP A 206 -9.77 -7.51 -16.02
N GLU A 207 -9.48 -8.25 -14.95
CA GLU A 207 -8.20 -8.91 -14.68
C GLU A 207 -8.23 -10.41 -15.02
N TYR A 208 -9.08 -10.79 -15.97
CA TYR A 208 -9.28 -12.17 -16.39
C TYR A 208 -7.99 -12.86 -16.85
N ASP A 209 -7.12 -12.16 -17.59
CA ASP A 209 -5.87 -12.74 -18.09
C ASP A 209 -4.92 -13.15 -16.95
N LEU A 210 -4.87 -12.35 -15.87
CA LEU A 210 -4.14 -12.69 -14.65
C LEU A 210 -4.72 -13.96 -14.02
N ALA A 211 -6.04 -14.04 -13.89
CA ALA A 211 -6.71 -15.21 -13.35
C ALA A 211 -6.44 -16.47 -14.19
N GLN A 212 -6.44 -16.35 -15.52
CA GLN A 212 -6.13 -17.48 -16.40
C GLN A 212 -4.70 -17.99 -16.25
N GLY A 213 -3.74 -17.10 -16.01
CA GLY A 213 -2.35 -17.47 -15.71
C GLY A 213 -2.25 -18.34 -14.46
N LEU A 214 -2.92 -17.94 -13.38
CA LEU A 214 -2.95 -18.69 -12.10
C LEU A 214 -3.64 -20.06 -12.22
N LEU A 215 -4.61 -20.18 -13.14
CA LEU A 215 -5.34 -21.42 -13.39
C LEU A 215 -4.55 -22.43 -14.24
N GLN A 216 -3.46 -22.03 -14.89
CA GLN A 216 -2.69 -22.94 -15.72
C GLN A 216 -2.02 -24.06 -14.90
N PRO A 217 -1.81 -25.24 -15.49
CA PRO A 217 -0.91 -26.24 -14.93
C PRO A 217 0.52 -25.71 -14.87
N LEU A 218 1.21 -25.94 -13.75
CA LEU A 218 2.65 -25.70 -13.67
C LEU A 218 3.36 -26.66 -14.64
N LEU A 219 4.21 -26.12 -15.50
CA LEU A 219 5.12 -26.93 -16.32
C LEU A 219 6.11 -27.62 -15.36
N LYS A 220 6.19 -28.95 -15.46
CA LYS A 220 7.09 -29.79 -14.67
C LYS A 220 8.42 -29.98 -15.37
#